data_AF-A0A7G9QL10-F1
#
_entry.id   AF-A0A7G9QL10-F1
#
_cell.length_a   1.000
_cell.length_b   1.000
_cell.length_c   1.000
_cell.angle_alpha   90.00
_cell.angle_beta   90.00
_cell.angle_gamma   90.00
#
_symmetry.space_group_name_H-M   'P 1'
#
loop_
_entity.id
_entity.type
_entity.pdbx_description
1 polymer ?
#
loop_
_entity_poly.entity_id
_entity_poly.type
_entity_poly.pdbx_seq_one_letter_code
_entity_poly.pdbx_strand_id
1 'polypeptide(L)'
;MKKVSPTLISMFIAFLALGCNSTDNTKQWDNAHLDPGLPKNLIYNEMNKEEEIYSFFEKHNGSKRTSDVSYLSRNLNEKQDSPASKLNNCRAYYSGSDTLFIDIGISDGFTGSGLNIKYKNKRFNAEAYEFTDVIIEGEVKPKQKVINQKLVLNKANYKIGDSLFGRIEFKSIEINNQGDTILHISNGNFRTRVRSSFSD
;
A
#
# COMPACT_ATOMS: atom_id res chain seq x y z
N MET A 1 -14.48 12.54 78.97
CA MET A 1 -13.47 11.81 78.16
C MET A 1 -13.69 12.14 76.69
N LYS A 2 -12.62 12.50 75.98
CA LYS A 2 -12.62 13.06 74.62
C LYS A 2 -13.13 12.04 73.59
N LYS A 3 -14.06 12.44 72.71
CA LYS A 3 -14.45 11.69 71.51
C LYS A 3 -13.36 11.85 70.45
N VAL A 4 -12.77 10.74 70.02
CA VAL A 4 -11.80 10.68 68.91
C VAL A 4 -12.57 10.47 67.61
N SER A 5 -12.28 11.30 66.62
CA SER A 5 -12.82 11.26 65.25
C SER A 5 -12.25 10.06 64.47
N PRO A 6 -13.04 9.36 63.63
CA PRO A 6 -12.50 8.44 62.66
C PRO A 6 -12.30 9.16 61.32
N THR A 7 -11.04 9.51 61.02
CA THR A 7 -10.58 9.62 59.64
C THR A 7 -10.60 8.24 59.00
N LEU A 8 -11.46 8.04 58.00
CA LEU A 8 -11.50 6.82 57.20
C LEU A 8 -11.03 7.15 55.78
N ILE A 9 -9.84 6.62 55.50
CA ILE A 9 -9.17 6.56 54.20
C ILE A 9 -9.94 5.56 53.32
N SER A 10 -10.37 5.99 52.15
CA SER A 10 -10.80 5.13 51.04
C SER A 10 -10.96 6.00 49.79
N MET A 11 -10.64 5.61 48.56
CA MET A 11 -9.72 4.64 48.01
C MET A 11 -9.50 5.13 46.57
N PHE A 12 -8.24 5.08 46.16
CA PHE A 12 -7.72 5.39 44.84
C PHE A 12 -8.48 4.67 43.70
N ILE A 13 -8.47 5.32 42.53
CA ILE A 13 -8.54 4.75 41.17
C ILE A 13 -9.93 4.73 40.50
N ALA A 14 -10.27 5.84 39.84
CA ALA A 14 -11.01 5.78 38.58
C ALA A 14 -9.99 5.72 37.44
N PHE A 15 -9.62 4.50 37.01
CA PHE A 15 -8.85 4.28 35.78
C PHE A 15 -9.69 4.78 34.59
N LEU A 16 -9.23 5.89 34.03
CA LEU A 16 -9.16 6.19 32.60
C LEU A 16 -9.93 5.20 31.69
N ALA A 17 -11.24 5.45 31.51
CA ALA A 17 -11.95 4.98 30.34
C ALA A 17 -11.60 5.90 29.14
N LEU A 18 -10.33 5.93 28.76
CA LEU A 18 -9.86 6.43 27.47
C LEU A 18 -9.63 5.23 26.54
N GLY A 19 -10.66 4.41 26.38
CA GLY A 19 -10.74 3.44 25.29
C GLY A 19 -11.29 4.12 24.05
N CYS A 20 -10.52 5.04 23.47
CA CYS A 20 -10.84 5.58 22.16
C CYS A 20 -10.62 4.46 21.13
N ASN A 21 -11.69 3.75 20.76
CA ASN A 21 -11.66 2.81 19.63
C ASN A 21 -11.54 3.62 18.33
N SER A 22 -10.33 4.09 17.99
CA SER A 22 -10.04 4.54 16.63
C SER A 22 -9.79 3.30 15.77
N THR A 23 -10.85 2.69 15.25
CA THR A 23 -10.77 1.71 14.17
C THR A 23 -10.46 2.42 12.85
N ASP A 24 -9.23 2.94 12.75
CA ASP A 24 -8.69 3.46 11.49
C ASP A 24 -7.34 2.77 11.23
N ASN A 25 -7.42 1.51 10.79
CA ASN A 25 -6.26 0.67 10.49
C ASN A 25 -5.58 1.05 9.15
N THR A 26 -6.03 2.12 8.49
CA THR A 26 -5.40 2.70 7.28
C THR A 26 -3.93 3.09 7.53
N LYS A 27 -3.52 3.27 8.79
CA LYS A 27 -2.15 3.64 9.21
C LYS A 27 -1.31 2.47 9.74
N GLN A 28 -1.66 1.22 9.45
CA GLN A 28 -0.84 0.09 9.92
C GLN A 28 0.53 0.09 9.19
N TRP A 29 1.60 0.34 9.94
CA TRP A 29 2.99 0.27 9.47
C TRP A 29 3.64 -1.04 9.94
N ASP A 30 3.93 -1.95 9.01
CA ASP A 30 4.59 -3.23 9.31
C ASP A 30 6.07 -3.19 8.97
N ASN A 31 6.86 -4.13 9.49
CA ASN A 31 8.28 -4.23 9.14
C ASN A 31 8.42 -4.84 7.75
N ALA A 32 9.24 -4.22 6.89
CA ALA A 32 9.63 -4.82 5.62
C ALA A 32 10.68 -5.91 5.88
N HIS A 33 10.56 -7.02 5.16
CA HIS A 33 11.59 -8.05 5.11
C HIS A 33 12.67 -7.68 4.10
N LEU A 34 13.91 -8.08 4.36
CA LEU A 34 15.04 -7.79 3.50
C LEU A 34 15.61 -9.09 2.94
N ASP A 35 15.68 -9.17 1.61
CA ASP A 35 16.28 -10.28 0.89
C ASP A 35 17.24 -9.74 -0.19
N PRO A 36 18.55 -9.59 0.12
CA PRO A 36 19.55 -9.18 -0.87
C PRO A 36 19.68 -10.12 -2.07
N GLY A 37 19.20 -11.36 -1.96
CA GLY A 37 19.19 -12.35 -3.02
C GLY A 37 18.03 -12.16 -4.01
N LEU A 38 17.03 -11.35 -3.67
CA LEU A 38 15.81 -11.14 -4.45
C LEU A 38 16.09 -10.84 -5.94
N PRO A 39 17.04 -9.96 -6.33
CA PRO A 39 17.31 -9.67 -7.75
C PRO A 39 17.76 -10.88 -8.59
N LYS A 40 18.20 -11.98 -7.95
CA LYS A 40 18.63 -13.21 -8.62
C LYS A 40 17.46 -14.15 -8.95
N ASN A 41 16.25 -13.85 -8.49
CA ASN A 41 15.07 -14.66 -8.78
C ASN A 41 14.78 -14.67 -10.30
N LEU A 42 14.46 -15.85 -10.84
CA LEU A 42 14.19 -16.06 -12.26
C LEU A 42 13.08 -15.13 -12.80
N ILE A 43 12.10 -14.76 -11.97
CA ILE A 43 11.02 -13.87 -12.37
C ILE A 43 11.52 -12.53 -12.91
N TYR A 44 12.58 -11.95 -12.32
CA TYR A 44 13.13 -10.69 -12.80
C TYR A 44 13.87 -10.83 -14.14
N ASN A 45 14.36 -12.03 -14.45
CA ASN A 45 14.91 -12.34 -15.77
C ASN A 45 13.80 -12.53 -16.80
N GLU A 46 12.65 -13.07 -16.42
CA GLU A 46 11.47 -13.18 -17.28
C GLU A 46 10.91 -11.79 -17.60
N MET A 47 10.77 -10.93 -16.58
CA MET A 47 10.38 -9.53 -16.75
C MET A 47 11.33 -8.72 -17.66
N ASN A 48 12.57 -9.15 -17.88
CA ASN A 48 13.48 -8.51 -18.86
C ASN A 48 13.12 -8.80 -20.32
N LYS A 49 12.36 -9.87 -20.57
CA LYS A 49 11.95 -10.31 -21.90
C LYS A 49 10.65 -9.62 -22.35
N GLU A 50 9.90 -9.07 -21.42
CA GLU A 50 8.64 -8.38 -21.66
C GLU A 50 8.83 -6.87 -21.83
N GLU A 51 8.02 -6.29 -22.72
CA GLU A 51 7.87 -4.85 -22.83
C GLU A 51 7.14 -4.29 -21.61
N GLU A 52 7.40 -3.02 -21.30
CA GLU A 52 6.71 -2.35 -20.21
C GLU A 52 5.28 -1.96 -20.58
N ILE A 53 4.41 -1.93 -19.55
CA ILE A 53 3.09 -1.31 -19.64
C ILE A 53 3.19 0.13 -19.15
N TYR A 54 2.66 1.07 -19.92
CA TYR A 54 2.69 2.50 -19.59
C TYR A 54 1.27 3.00 -19.33
N SER A 55 1.10 3.85 -18.31
CA SER A 55 -0.14 4.62 -18.15
C SER A 55 -0.27 5.62 -19.32
N PHE A 56 -1.48 6.09 -19.60
CA PHE A 56 -1.78 6.87 -20.81
C PHE A 56 -0.89 8.10 -21.01
N PHE A 57 -0.55 8.82 -19.94
CA PHE A 57 0.29 10.02 -20.00
C PHE A 57 1.79 9.74 -19.78
N GLU A 58 2.20 8.47 -19.63
CA GLU A 58 3.61 8.14 -19.42
C GLU A 58 4.41 8.16 -20.72
N LYS A 59 5.64 8.67 -20.65
CA LYS A 59 6.55 8.65 -21.78
C LYS A 59 7.11 7.24 -21.99
N HIS A 60 6.87 6.69 -23.17
CA HIS A 60 7.44 5.42 -23.59
C HIS A 60 8.96 5.59 -23.78
N ASN A 61 9.74 4.80 -23.06
CA ASN A 61 11.22 4.88 -23.06
C ASN A 61 11.89 3.54 -23.36
N GLY A 62 11.12 2.53 -23.79
CA GLY A 62 11.63 1.19 -24.10
C GLY A 62 12.11 0.42 -22.85
N SER A 63 11.69 0.83 -21.65
CA SER A 63 11.98 0.09 -20.43
C SER A 63 11.40 -1.31 -20.47
N LYS A 64 12.02 -2.20 -19.70
CA LYS A 64 11.51 -3.54 -19.47
C LYS A 64 10.44 -3.53 -18.40
N ARG A 65 9.62 -4.58 -18.39
CA ARG A 65 8.56 -4.81 -17.40
C ARG A 65 9.03 -4.50 -15.98
N THR A 66 8.26 -3.66 -15.27
CA THR A 66 8.53 -3.27 -13.87
C THR A 66 7.63 -3.98 -12.88
N SER A 67 6.52 -4.59 -13.31
CA SER A 67 5.59 -5.29 -12.42
C SER A 67 5.11 -6.61 -13.01
N ASP A 68 5.12 -7.65 -12.18
CA ASP A 68 4.38 -8.91 -12.35
C ASP A 68 3.31 -9.04 -11.25
N VAL A 69 3.01 -7.96 -10.54
CA VAL A 69 2.03 -7.97 -9.44
C VAL A 69 0.63 -8.11 -10.03
N SER A 70 -0.09 -9.16 -9.62
CA SER A 70 -1.53 -9.22 -9.87
C SER A 70 -2.23 -8.34 -8.86
N TYR A 71 -3.11 -7.45 -9.33
CA TYR A 71 -4.03 -6.66 -8.52
C TYR A 71 -5.47 -7.03 -8.89
N LEU A 72 -6.28 -7.32 -7.87
CA LEU A 72 -7.69 -7.66 -7.99
C LEU A 72 -8.48 -6.81 -7.01
N SER A 73 -9.43 -6.03 -7.53
CA SER A 73 -10.50 -5.38 -6.78
C SER A 73 -11.80 -6.04 -7.18
N ARG A 74 -12.55 -6.57 -6.21
CA ARG A 74 -13.84 -7.22 -6.49
C ARG A 74 -14.80 -7.12 -5.33
N ASN A 75 -16.09 -7.18 -5.63
CA ASN A 75 -17.10 -7.47 -4.62
C ASN A 75 -16.85 -8.87 -4.04
N LEU A 76 -17.00 -9.05 -2.72
CA LEU A 76 -16.79 -10.35 -2.06
C LEU A 76 -17.62 -11.49 -2.67
N ASN A 77 -18.74 -11.16 -3.33
CA ASN A 77 -19.67 -12.11 -3.93
C ASN A 77 -19.34 -12.46 -5.40
N GLU A 78 -18.36 -11.82 -6.01
CA GLU A 78 -18.00 -12.02 -7.42
C GLU A 78 -16.77 -12.92 -7.58
N LYS A 79 -16.83 -13.85 -8.53
CA LYS A 79 -15.68 -14.64 -8.97
C LYS A 79 -15.08 -13.97 -10.19
N GLN A 80 -13.87 -13.43 -10.05
CA GLN A 80 -13.08 -13.06 -11.22
C GLN A 80 -11.59 -13.19 -10.92
N ASP A 81 -10.93 -14.04 -11.70
CA ASP A 81 -9.51 -13.95 -11.99
C ASP A 81 -9.43 -13.55 -13.47
N SER A 82 -8.92 -12.36 -13.75
CA SER A 82 -8.74 -11.87 -15.12
C SER A 82 -7.25 -11.77 -15.43
N PRO A 83 -6.80 -12.15 -16.64
CA PRO A 83 -5.47 -11.80 -17.13
C PRO A 83 -5.15 -10.29 -17.01
N ALA A 84 -6.18 -9.44 -17.01
CA ALA A 84 -6.06 -8.00 -16.81
C ALA A 84 -5.52 -7.61 -15.43
N SER A 85 -5.54 -8.50 -14.44
CA SER A 85 -5.04 -8.23 -13.08
C SER A 85 -3.55 -7.84 -13.04
N LYS A 86 -2.78 -8.23 -14.06
CA LYS A 86 -1.36 -7.86 -14.19
C LYS A 86 -1.14 -6.67 -15.12
N LEU A 87 -2.18 -6.03 -15.67
CA LEU A 87 -2.06 -4.83 -16.49
C LEU A 87 -1.75 -3.60 -15.61
N ASN A 88 -0.53 -3.54 -15.10
CA ASN A 88 -0.02 -2.46 -14.28
C ASN A 88 1.48 -2.31 -14.48
N ASN A 89 2.03 -1.23 -13.94
CA ASN A 89 3.46 -1.00 -13.87
C ASN A 89 3.86 -0.62 -12.44
N CYS A 90 5.17 -0.44 -12.21
CA CYS A 90 5.70 -0.01 -10.93
C CYS A 90 6.63 1.19 -11.07
N ARG A 91 6.38 2.22 -10.25
CA ARG A 91 7.21 3.43 -10.13
C ARG A 91 7.61 3.61 -8.68
N ALA A 92 8.83 4.09 -8.43
CA ALA A 92 9.28 4.39 -7.08
C ALA A 92 10.00 5.74 -7.03
N TYR A 93 9.68 6.56 -6.04
CA TYR A 93 10.15 7.95 -5.97
C TYR A 93 10.02 8.54 -4.56
N TYR A 94 10.69 9.67 -4.31
CA TYR A 94 10.64 10.37 -3.01
C TYR A 94 9.67 11.57 -2.99
N SER A 95 9.38 12.22 -4.13
CA SER A 95 8.50 13.40 -4.24
C SER A 95 8.77 14.48 -3.18
N GLY A 96 10.04 14.81 -2.95
CA GLY A 96 10.45 15.81 -1.95
C GLY A 96 10.30 15.38 -0.49
N SER A 97 9.97 14.11 -0.24
CA SER A 97 9.84 13.50 1.08
C SER A 97 11.04 12.63 1.42
N ASP A 98 11.21 12.27 2.70
CA ASP A 98 12.11 11.21 3.15
C ASP A 98 11.46 9.81 3.11
N THR A 99 10.19 9.74 2.68
CA THR A 99 9.43 8.52 2.48
C THR A 99 9.56 8.08 1.03
N LEU A 100 9.96 6.84 0.82
CA LEU A 100 9.95 6.23 -0.50
C LEU A 100 8.51 5.80 -0.83
N PHE A 101 7.96 6.37 -1.89
CA PHE A 101 6.71 5.93 -2.50
C PHE A 101 7.03 4.86 -3.54
N ILE A 102 6.25 3.78 -3.53
CA ILE A 102 6.29 2.71 -4.52
C ILE A 102 4.85 2.49 -4.97
N ASP A 103 4.55 2.88 -6.18
CA ASP A 103 3.22 2.80 -6.76
C ASP A 103 3.20 1.65 -7.75
N ILE A 104 2.19 0.78 -7.61
CA ILE A 104 1.95 -0.34 -8.50
C ILE A 104 0.52 -0.21 -9.01
N GLY A 105 0.35 0.12 -10.29
CA GLY A 105 -0.98 0.33 -10.84
C GLY A 105 -0.96 0.74 -12.30
N ILE A 106 -2.12 1.16 -12.78
CA ILE A 106 -2.29 1.69 -14.13
C ILE A 106 -3.30 2.83 -14.09
N SER A 107 -3.11 3.81 -14.96
CA SER A 107 -4.08 4.87 -15.18
C SER A 107 -4.26 5.17 -16.66
N ASP A 108 -5.47 5.48 -17.06
CA ASP A 108 -5.78 6.02 -18.39
C ASP A 108 -5.81 7.57 -18.42
N GLY A 109 -5.47 8.21 -17.30
CA GLY A 109 -5.49 9.66 -17.15
C GLY A 109 -6.78 10.23 -16.55
N PHE A 110 -7.89 9.50 -16.64
CA PHE A 110 -9.19 9.87 -16.07
C PHE A 110 -9.54 8.97 -14.89
N THR A 111 -9.19 7.70 -15.01
CA THR A 111 -9.34 6.69 -13.98
C THR A 111 -8.00 5.99 -13.73
N GLY A 112 -7.90 5.32 -12.58
CA GLY A 112 -6.76 4.48 -12.28
C GLY A 112 -6.98 3.68 -11.02
N SER A 113 -6.29 2.55 -10.94
CA SER A 113 -6.35 1.69 -9.76
C SER A 113 -5.04 0.96 -9.51
N GLY A 114 -4.84 0.55 -8.27
CA GLY A 114 -3.67 -0.22 -7.88
C GLY A 114 -3.38 -0.17 -6.40
N LEU A 115 -2.09 -0.15 -6.08
CA LEU A 115 -1.53 -0.22 -4.74
C LEU A 115 -0.46 0.86 -4.56
N ASN A 116 -0.60 1.66 -3.52
CA ASN A 116 0.41 2.60 -3.06
C ASN A 116 1.12 2.01 -1.86
N ILE A 117 2.45 1.98 -1.88
CA ILE A 117 3.28 1.51 -0.78
C ILE A 117 4.17 2.66 -0.32
N LYS A 118 4.01 3.07 0.94
CA LYS A 118 4.88 4.05 1.59
C LYS A 118 5.92 3.29 2.41
N TYR A 119 7.20 3.54 2.17
CA TYR A 119 8.31 2.88 2.86
C TYR A 119 9.23 3.90 3.53
N LYS A 120 9.43 3.77 4.83
CA LYS A 120 10.27 4.65 5.65
C LYS A 120 10.84 3.90 6.85
N ASN A 121 12.13 4.06 7.11
CA ASN A 121 12.80 3.48 8.28
C ASN A 121 12.55 1.97 8.46
N LYS A 122 12.66 1.20 7.36
CA LYS A 122 12.41 -0.26 7.32
C LYS A 122 10.98 -0.69 7.64
N ARG A 123 10.06 0.27 7.73
CA ARG A 123 8.63 0.03 7.90
C ARG A 123 7.90 0.44 6.63
N PHE A 124 6.76 -0.17 6.40
CA PHE A 124 5.93 0.15 5.26
C PHE A 124 4.45 0.13 5.62
N ASN A 125 3.67 0.86 4.84
CA ASN A 125 2.22 0.81 4.82
C ASN A 125 1.78 0.69 3.36
N ALA A 126 0.86 -0.24 3.09
CA ALA A 126 0.28 -0.43 1.78
C ALA A 126 -1.22 -0.10 1.80
N GLU A 127 -1.68 0.58 0.77
CA GLU A 127 -3.04 1.07 0.63
C GLU A 127 -3.48 0.84 -0.82
N ALA A 128 -4.69 0.29 -1.02
CA ALA A 128 -5.23 0.19 -2.37
C ALA A 128 -5.76 1.56 -2.76
N TYR A 129 -5.72 1.88 -4.04
CA TYR A 129 -6.32 3.08 -4.54
C TYR A 129 -7.16 2.78 -5.77
N GLU A 130 -8.22 3.55 -5.90
CA GLU A 130 -8.99 3.72 -7.11
C GLU A 130 -9.34 5.21 -7.20
N PHE A 131 -9.23 5.77 -8.40
CA PHE A 131 -9.66 7.14 -8.65
C PHE A 131 -10.39 7.24 -9.99
N THR A 132 -11.25 8.25 -10.06
CA THR A 132 -11.98 8.67 -11.24
C THR A 132 -12.08 10.19 -11.23
N ASP A 133 -12.17 10.80 -12.42
CA ASP A 133 -12.40 12.23 -12.60
C ASP A 133 -13.86 12.64 -12.35
N VAL A 134 -14.76 11.65 -12.20
CA VAL A 134 -16.15 11.85 -11.82
C VAL A 134 -16.23 12.31 -10.37
N ILE A 135 -16.51 13.60 -10.16
CA ILE A 135 -16.76 14.17 -8.83
C ILE A 135 -18.20 13.88 -8.43
N ILE A 136 -18.40 13.06 -7.40
CA ILE A 136 -19.70 12.82 -6.78
C ILE A 136 -19.82 13.69 -5.53
N GLU A 137 -20.75 14.65 -5.55
CA GLU A 137 -20.98 15.53 -4.40
C GLU A 137 -21.41 14.71 -3.16
N GLY A 138 -20.69 14.90 -2.05
CA GLY A 138 -20.93 14.16 -0.80
C GLY A 138 -20.25 12.79 -0.72
N GLU A 139 -19.45 12.40 -1.70
CA GLU A 139 -18.64 11.19 -1.64
C GLU A 139 -17.61 11.25 -0.50
N VAL A 140 -17.59 10.21 0.33
CA VAL A 140 -16.64 10.06 1.42
C VAL A 140 -15.51 9.17 0.93
N LYS A 141 -14.26 9.51 1.29
CA LYS A 141 -13.14 8.63 0.99
C LYS A 141 -13.39 7.23 1.57
N PRO A 142 -13.20 6.17 0.78
CA PRO A 142 -13.43 4.83 1.28
C PRO A 142 -12.54 4.53 2.49
N LYS A 143 -13.12 3.90 3.51
CA LYS A 143 -12.35 3.45 4.67
C LYS A 143 -11.83 2.04 4.41
N GLN A 144 -10.55 1.95 4.12
CA GLN A 144 -9.88 0.67 3.91
C GLN A 144 -9.40 0.08 5.24
N LYS A 145 -9.62 -1.21 5.44
CA LYS A 145 -9.06 -2.01 6.54
C LYS A 145 -8.10 -3.05 5.98
N VAL A 146 -6.82 -2.87 6.28
CA VAL A 146 -5.79 -3.87 5.96
C VAL A 146 -6.04 -5.14 6.77
N ILE A 147 -6.10 -6.29 6.08
CA ILE A 147 -6.22 -7.62 6.68
C ILE A 147 -4.83 -8.25 6.80
N ASN A 148 -4.02 -8.13 5.75
CA ASN A 148 -2.66 -8.65 5.70
C ASN A 148 -1.83 -7.82 4.72
N GLN A 149 -0.59 -7.54 5.08
CA GLN A 149 0.39 -6.93 4.19
C GLN A 149 1.79 -7.48 4.50
N LYS A 150 2.57 -7.76 3.47
CA LYS A 150 3.99 -8.16 3.59
C LYS A 150 4.77 -7.57 2.43
N LEU A 151 5.86 -6.89 2.76
CA LEU A 151 6.79 -6.32 1.78
C LEU A 151 8.15 -6.96 1.96
N VAL A 152 8.71 -7.50 0.87
CA VAL A 152 10.12 -7.92 0.80
C VAL A 152 10.84 -6.97 -0.14
N LEU A 153 11.99 -6.44 0.29
CA LEU A 153 12.84 -5.55 -0.51
C LEU A 153 14.27 -6.08 -0.58
N ASN A 154 14.99 -5.79 -1.66
CA ASN A 154 16.38 -6.24 -1.79
C ASN A 154 17.35 -5.51 -0.86
N LYS A 155 17.02 -4.29 -0.42
CA LYS A 155 17.83 -3.53 0.54
C LYS A 155 16.99 -2.58 1.40
N ALA A 156 17.59 -2.15 2.51
CA ALA A 156 16.93 -1.32 3.50
C ALA A 156 16.83 0.15 3.12
N ASN A 157 17.84 0.69 2.44
CA ASN A 157 17.97 2.11 2.16
C ASN A 157 18.16 2.31 0.65
N TYR A 158 17.47 3.30 0.10
CA TYR A 158 17.54 3.66 -1.29
C TYR A 158 17.96 5.12 -1.45
N LYS A 159 18.63 5.39 -2.55
CA LYS A 159 18.95 6.71 -3.08
C LYS A 159 18.36 6.81 -4.48
N ILE A 160 18.17 8.03 -4.96
CA ILE A 160 17.80 8.27 -6.36
C ILE A 160 18.80 7.56 -7.28
N GLY A 161 18.28 6.89 -8.32
CA GLY A 161 19.04 6.10 -9.28
C GLY A 161 19.24 4.63 -8.89
N ASP A 162 19.00 4.27 -7.62
CA ASP A 162 19.12 2.89 -7.16
C ASP A 162 18.11 1.97 -7.86
N SER A 163 18.55 0.74 -8.16
CA SER A 163 17.63 -0.33 -8.53
C SER A 163 16.94 -0.87 -7.29
N LEU A 164 15.62 -0.94 -7.37
CA LEU A 164 14.74 -1.50 -6.37
C LEU A 164 14.13 -2.78 -6.92
N PHE A 165 14.19 -3.84 -6.12
CA PHE A 165 13.50 -5.10 -6.37
C PHE A 165 12.67 -5.42 -5.14
N GLY A 166 11.42 -5.81 -5.36
CA GLY A 166 10.50 -6.11 -4.27
C GLY A 166 9.49 -7.18 -4.62
N ARG A 167 8.87 -7.72 -3.56
CA ARG A 167 7.71 -8.60 -3.60
C ARG A 167 6.68 -8.10 -2.59
N ILE A 168 5.42 -8.11 -2.98
CA ILE A 168 4.30 -7.67 -2.15
C ILE A 168 3.27 -8.79 -2.03
N GLU A 169 2.74 -8.97 -0.83
CA GLU A 169 1.50 -9.70 -0.57
C GLU A 169 0.58 -8.75 0.19
N PHE A 170 -0.59 -8.46 -0.35
CA PHE A 170 -1.52 -7.48 0.22
C PHE A 170 -2.96 -8.00 0.16
N LYS A 171 -3.70 -7.75 1.23
CA LYS A 171 -5.13 -8.02 1.33
C LYS A 171 -5.78 -6.99 2.25
N SER A 172 -6.89 -6.42 1.78
CA SER A 172 -7.69 -5.48 2.56
C SER A 172 -9.15 -5.53 2.15
N ILE A 173 -10.01 -5.01 3.00
CA ILE A 173 -11.41 -4.75 2.68
C ILE A 173 -11.69 -3.26 2.70
N GLU A 174 -12.64 -2.84 1.89
CA GLU A 174 -13.16 -1.48 1.80
C GLU A 174 -14.68 -1.56 1.84
N ILE A 175 -15.33 -0.59 2.49
CA ILE A 175 -16.78 -0.41 2.41
C ILE A 175 -17.02 0.80 1.51
N ASN A 176 -17.66 0.59 0.36
CA ASN A 176 -17.97 1.68 -0.57
C ASN A 176 -19.18 2.50 -0.09
N ASN A 177 -19.54 3.54 -0.85
CA ASN A 177 -20.66 4.43 -0.52
C ASN A 177 -22.03 3.73 -0.51
N GLN A 178 -22.15 2.61 -1.22
CA GLN A 178 -23.36 1.78 -1.29
C GLN A 178 -23.45 0.77 -0.13
N GLY A 179 -22.40 0.66 0.69
CA GLY A 179 -22.31 -0.30 1.79
C GLY A 179 -21.79 -1.68 1.37
N ASP A 180 -21.40 -1.85 0.11
CA ASP A 180 -20.79 -3.10 -0.36
C ASP A 180 -19.38 -3.24 0.17
N THR A 181 -18.98 -4.50 0.42
CA THR A 181 -17.61 -4.82 0.81
C THR A 181 -16.79 -5.19 -0.41
N ILE A 182 -15.84 -4.33 -0.74
CA ILE A 182 -14.84 -4.53 -1.80
C ILE A 182 -13.61 -5.21 -1.18
N LEU A 183 -13.16 -6.29 -1.80
CA LEU A 183 -11.94 -7.00 -1.44
C LEU A 183 -10.83 -6.63 -2.43
N HIS A 184 -9.73 -6.09 -1.89
CA HIS A 184 -8.51 -5.84 -2.64
C HIS A 184 -7.47 -6.91 -2.32
N ILE A 185 -6.87 -7.50 -3.35
CA ILE A 185 -5.80 -8.49 -3.24
C ILE A 185 -4.68 -8.09 -4.20
N SER A 186 -3.44 -8.03 -3.69
CA SER A 186 -2.25 -7.89 -4.52
C SER A 186 -1.22 -8.97 -4.18
N ASN A 187 -0.60 -9.56 -5.19
CA ASN A 187 0.50 -10.51 -5.00
C ASN A 187 1.43 -10.50 -6.21
N GLY A 188 2.73 -10.43 -5.97
CA GLY A 188 3.73 -10.65 -7.01
C GLY A 188 5.01 -9.85 -6.81
N ASN A 189 5.80 -9.80 -7.87
CA ASN A 189 7.13 -9.19 -7.87
C ASN A 189 7.14 -7.90 -8.66
N PHE A 190 7.93 -6.94 -8.22
CA PHE A 190 8.12 -5.67 -8.90
C PHE A 190 9.59 -5.24 -8.84
N ARG A 191 9.97 -4.39 -9.79
CA ARG A 191 11.29 -3.79 -9.85
C ARG A 191 11.21 -2.45 -10.54
N THR A 192 12.05 -1.51 -10.14
CA THR A 192 12.12 -0.21 -10.80
C THR A 192 13.41 0.51 -10.43
N ARG A 193 13.62 1.72 -10.95
CA ARG A 193 14.66 2.64 -10.48
C ARG A 193 14.01 3.71 -9.62
N VAL A 194 14.64 4.05 -8.50
CA VAL A 194 14.15 5.11 -7.61
C VAL A 194 14.40 6.47 -8.25
N ARG A 195 13.36 7.30 -8.33
CA ARG A 195 13.36 8.64 -8.93
C ARG A 195 13.18 9.75 -7.90
N SER A 196 13.38 10.99 -8.30
CA SER A 196 13.16 12.13 -7.41
C SER A 196 11.66 12.46 -7.31
N SER A 197 10.94 12.36 -8.42
CA SER A 197 9.49 12.57 -8.53
C SER A 197 8.82 11.46 -9.37
N PHE A 198 7.49 11.42 -9.37
CA PHE A 198 6.71 10.51 -10.21
C PHE A 198 6.91 10.80 -11.71
N SER A 199 7.07 12.08 -12.07
CA SER A 199 7.12 12.58 -13.45
C SER A 199 8.50 12.54 -14.11
N ASP A 200 9.55 12.17 -13.38
CA ASP A 200 10.91 12.02 -13.94
C ASP A 200 11.03 10.79 -14.85
#